data_AF-Q4TTV5-F1
#
_entry.id   AF-Q4TTV5-F1
#
_cell.length_a   1.000
_cell.length_b   1.000
_cell.length_c   1.000
_cell.angle_alpha   90.00
_cell.angle_beta   90.00
_cell.angle_gamma   90.00
#
_symmetry.space_group_name_H-M   'P 1'
#
loop_
_entity.id
_entity.type
_entity.pdbx_description
1 polymer ?
#
loop_
_entity_poly.entity_id
_entity_poly.type
_entity_poly.pdbx_seq_one_letter_code
_entity_poly.pdbx_strand_id
1 'polypeptide(L)' 'LAWTEEPAINAAFVKFNGRLKEFEGIIDERNADTKLKNRNGAGVVPYELLKPFSDPGVTGKGVPYSISI' A
#
# COMPACT_ATOMS: atom_id res chain seq x y z
N LEU A 1 -3.08 24.02 -6.67
CA LEU A 1 -3.89 22.79 -6.90
C LEU A 1 -5.20 23.05 -6.18
N ALA A 2 -6.32 23.18 -6.88
CA ALA A 2 -7.56 23.70 -6.28
C ALA A 2 -8.04 22.89 -5.05
N TRP A 3 -7.74 21.58 -4.98
CA TRP A 3 -8.14 20.74 -3.85
C TRP A 3 -7.24 20.86 -2.61
N THR A 4 -5.97 21.28 -2.76
CA THR A 4 -5.04 21.45 -1.62
C THR A 4 -5.23 22.79 -0.91
N GLU A 5 -5.94 23.72 -1.55
CA GLU A 5 -6.22 25.07 -1.04
C GLU A 5 -7.32 25.07 0.04
N GLU A 6 -8.17 24.04 0.08
CA GLU A 6 -9.13 23.83 1.16
C GLU A 6 -8.42 23.09 2.31
N PRO A 7 -8.27 23.71 3.51
CA PRO A 7 -7.44 23.15 4.58
C PRO A 7 -7.95 21.83 5.14
N ALA A 8 -9.26 21.62 5.18
CA ALA A 8 -9.88 20.41 5.73
C ALA A 8 -9.68 19.20 4.80
N ILE A 9 -9.83 19.38 3.47
CA ILE A 9 -9.57 18.37 2.44
C ILE A 9 -8.10 17.98 2.47
N ASN A 10 -7.20 18.97 2.51
CA ASN A 10 -5.76 18.70 2.57
C ASN A 10 -5.39 17.94 3.85
N ALA A 11 -5.88 18.38 5.01
CA ALA A 11 -5.63 17.68 6.27
C ALA A 11 -6.18 16.24 6.28
N ALA A 12 -7.37 16.02 5.72
CA ALA A 12 -7.97 14.70 5.58
C ALA A 12 -7.12 13.79 4.66
N PHE A 13 -6.64 14.32 3.54
CA PHE A 13 -5.77 13.59 2.62
C PHE A 13 -4.42 13.23 3.25
N VAL A 14 -3.77 14.17 3.95
CA VAL A 14 -2.52 13.91 4.68
C VAL A 14 -2.71 12.80 5.72
N LYS A 15 -3.80 12.87 6.49
CA LYS A 15 -4.15 11.82 7.47
C LYS A 15 -4.38 10.48 6.79
N PHE A 16 -5.11 10.45 5.67
CA PHE A 16 -5.35 9.23 4.91
C PHE A 16 -4.04 8.62 4.39
N ASN A 17 -3.17 9.43 3.78
CA ASN A 17 -1.87 9.00 3.29
C ASN A 17 -0.98 8.46 4.42
N GLY A 18 -1.02 9.07 5.61
CA GLY A 18 -0.34 8.57 6.80
C GLY A 18 -0.80 7.15 7.18
N ARG A 19 -2.12 6.92 7.21
CA ARG A 19 -2.70 5.59 7.48
C ARG A 19 -2.34 4.56 6.42
N LEU A 20 -2.20 4.95 5.15
CA LEU A 20 -1.73 4.04 4.10
C LEU A 20 -0.29 3.59 4.32
N LYS A 21 0.59 4.47 4.80
CA LYS A 21 1.96 4.10 5.17
C LYS A 21 2.01 3.14 6.36
N GLU A 22 1.18 3.37 7.38
CA GLU A 22 1.03 2.43 8.51
C GLU A 22 0.52 1.06 8.02
N PHE A 23 -0.47 1.07 7.12
CA PHE A 23 -1.02 -0.15 6.53
C PHE A 23 0.01 -0.94 5.72
N GLU A 24 0.91 -0.27 5.00
CA GLU A 24 2.02 -0.93 4.31
C GLU A 24 2.92 -1.71 5.30
N GLY A 25 3.23 -1.12 6.46
CA GLY A 25 3.96 -1.82 7.53
C GLY A 25 3.24 -3.04 8.08
N ILE A 26 1.90 -2.98 8.22
CA ILE A 26 1.09 -4.14 8.65
C ILE A 26 1.18 -5.29 7.64
N ILE A 27 1.24 -4.99 6.34
CA ILE A 27 1.45 -6.02 5.31
C ILE A 27 2.81 -6.66 5.47
N ASP A 28 3.85 -5.86 5.71
CA ASP A 28 5.22 -6.35 5.92
C ASP A 28 5.34 -7.25 7.16
N GLU A 29 4.73 -6.85 8.28
CA GLU A 29 4.65 -7.67 9.49
C GLU A 29 3.95 -9.00 9.24
N ARG A 30 2.82 -8.98 8.50
CA ARG A 30 2.08 -10.20 8.15
C ARG A 30 2.83 -11.09 7.19
N ASN A 31 3.60 -10.51 6.27
CA ASN A 31 4.48 -11.27 5.40
C ASN A 31 5.63 -11.89 6.19
N ALA A 32 6.13 -11.26 7.25
CA ALA A 32 7.18 -11.83 8.10
C ALA A 32 6.67 -12.89 9.10
N ASP A 33 5.37 -12.91 9.42
CA ASP A 33 4.80 -13.87 10.36
C ASP A 33 4.73 -15.30 9.78
N THR A 34 5.62 -16.16 10.28
CA THR A 34 5.73 -17.58 9.87
C THR A 34 4.50 -18.42 10.20
N LYS A 35 3.61 -17.94 11.08
CA LYS A 35 2.31 -18.58 11.35
C LYS A 35 1.35 -18.40 10.18
N LEU A 36 1.51 -17.34 9.38
CA LEU A 36 0.68 -17.03 8.23
C LEU A 36 1.21 -17.68 6.94
N LYS A 37 1.00 -18.99 6.82
CA LYS A 37 1.57 -19.85 5.75
C LYS A 37 1.17 -19.48 4.32
N ASN A 38 0.14 -18.66 4.13
CA ASN A 38 -0.36 -18.23 2.82
C ASN A 38 0.16 -16.82 2.43
N ARG A 39 1.20 -16.32 3.11
CA ARG A 39 1.78 -14.98 2.87
C ARG A 39 3.11 -15.04 2.13
N ASN A 40 3.92 -16.07 2.37
CA ASN A 40 5.18 -16.37 1.68
C ASN A 40 5.49 -17.88 1.76
N GLY A 41 6.41 -18.37 0.92
CA GLY A 41 6.74 -19.79 0.89
C GLY A 41 7.76 -20.16 -0.18
N ALA A 42 8.15 -21.44 -0.27
CA ALA A 42 9.13 -21.92 -1.24
C ALA A 42 8.66 -21.63 -2.68
N GLY A 43 9.31 -20.67 -3.34
CA GLY A 43 8.95 -20.21 -4.69
C GLY A 43 7.78 -19.23 -4.77
N VAL A 44 7.16 -18.86 -3.64
CA VAL A 44 6.06 -17.89 -3.58
C VAL A 44 6.60 -16.56 -3.08
N VAL A 45 6.55 -15.54 -3.94
CA VAL A 45 6.88 -14.16 -3.57
C VAL A 45 5.97 -13.67 -2.45
N PRO A 46 6.47 -12.83 -1.53
CA PRO A 46 5.65 -12.25 -0.48
C PRO A 46 4.38 -11.58 -1.04
N TYR A 47 3.29 -11.65 -0.28
CA TYR A 47 2.03 -11.04 -0.68
C TYR A 47 2.10 -9.50 -0.59
N GLU A 48 2.40 -8.85 -1.70
CA GLU A 48 2.54 -7.38 -1.78
C GLU A 48 1.48 -6.68 -2.64
N LEU A 49 0.56 -7.41 -3.27
CA LEU A 49 -0.43 -6.86 -4.22
C LEU A 49 -1.29 -5.73 -3.66
N LEU A 50 -1.52 -5.70 -2.34
CA LEU A 50 -2.30 -4.66 -1.67
C LEU A 50 -1.44 -3.57 -1.02
N LYS A 51 -0.10 -3.60 -1.20
CA LYS A 51 0.73 -2.48 -0.73
C LYS A 51 0.36 -1.24 -1.53
N PRO A 52 0.05 -0.11 -0.87
CA PRO A 52 -0.54 1.04 -1.54
C PRO A 52 0.43 1.72 -2.50
N PHE A 53 1.74 1.66 -2.25
CA PHE A 53 2.76 2.36 -3.02
C PHE A 53 3.60 1.41 -3.87
N SER A 54 4.04 1.90 -5.02
CA SER A 54 4.95 1.20 -5.92
C SER A 54 5.78 2.19 -6.73
N ASP A 55 6.97 1.76 -7.13
CA ASP A 55 7.72 2.37 -8.20
C ASP A 55 7.12 2.00 -9.57
N PRO A 56 7.48 2.72 -10.65
CA PRO A 56 7.10 2.35 -12.00
C PRO A 56 7.66 0.99 -12.42
N GLY A 57 6.87 0.22 -13.18
CA GLY A 57 7.28 -1.06 -13.76
C GLY A 57 6.47 -2.25 -13.26
N VAL A 58 6.94 -3.45 -13.57
CA VAL A 58 6.31 -4.71 -13.12
C VAL A 58 6.84 -5.06 -11.73
N THR A 59 6.20 -4.52 -10.69
CA THR A 59 6.70 -4.60 -9.31
C THR A 59 5.99 -5.65 -8.45
N GLY A 60 4.80 -6.10 -8.84
CA GLY A 60 3.98 -6.99 -8.01
C GLY A 60 3.32 -6.30 -6.80
N LYS A 61 3.30 -4.95 -6.77
CA LYS A 61 2.68 -4.14 -5.72
C LYS A 61 2.17 -2.79 -6.26
N GLY A 62 1.49 -2.03 -5.42
CA GLY A 62 0.93 -0.73 -5.76
C GLY A 62 -0.56 -0.81 -6.10
N VAL A 63 -1.37 0.01 -5.44
CA VAL A 63 -2.81 0.09 -5.70
C VAL A 63 -3.10 1.44 -6.35
N PRO A 64 -3.47 1.48 -7.65
CA PRO A 64 -3.83 2.73 -8.29
C PRO A 64 -5.18 3.24 -7.75
N TYR A 65 -5.36 4.56 -7.75
CA TYR A 65 -6.64 5.18 -7.34
C TYR A 65 -7.79 4.93 -8.33
N SER A 66 -7.47 4.46 -9.54
CA SER A 66 -8.44 4.19 -10.61
C SER A 66 -8.02 2.98 -11.43
N ILE A 67 -8.95 2.45 -12.23
CA ILE A 67 -8.64 1.46 -13.25
C ILE A 67 -7.92 2.18 -14.38
N SER A 68 -6.62 1.95 -14.51
CA SER A 68 -5.74 2.61 -15.49
C SER A 68 -5.08 1.65 -16.48
N ILE A 69 -5.28 0.35 -16.33
CA ILE A 69 -4.88 -0.74 -17.23
C ILE A 69 -5.75 -1.96 -16.94
#